data_AF-A0A3N5PHE0-F1
#
_entry.id   AF-A0A3N5PHE0-F1
#
_cell.length_a   1.000
_cell.length_b   1.000
_cell.length_c   1.000
_cell.angle_alpha   90.00
_cell.angle_beta   90.00
_cell.angle_gamma   90.00
#
_symmetry.space_group_name_H-M   'P 1'
#
loop_
_entity.id
_entity.type
_entity.pdbx_description
1 polymer ?
#
loop_
_entity_poly.entity_id
_entity_poly.type
_entity_poly.pdbx_seq_one_letter_code
_entity_poly.pdbx_strand_id
1 'polypeptide(L)'
;MSLRIDILTLFPEMFDGFIEASIVGRAIRRGLVEVCRTNIRDFAADTYGSVDDAPFGGGVGMVLMCQPIFDAVEAVRKQAAPPGKVILMTPQGRPMNQKLAAELAKEPRL
;
A
#
# COMPACT_ATOMS: atom_id res chain seq x y z
N MET A 1 -3.12 3.60 21.05
CA MET A 1 -3.09 2.80 19.82
C MET A 1 -2.15 3.50 18.86
N SER A 2 -1.13 2.81 18.35
CA SER A 2 -0.26 3.32 17.29
C SER A 2 -0.96 3.24 15.95
N LEU A 3 -0.74 4.22 15.07
CA LEU A 3 -1.22 4.18 13.69
C LEU A 3 -0.50 3.04 12.94
N ARG A 4 -1.22 2.20 12.20
CA ARG A 4 -0.63 1.22 11.28
C ARG A 4 -0.83 1.67 9.82
N ILE A 5 0.20 1.54 9.00
CA ILE A 5 0.16 1.84 7.57
C ILE A 5 0.62 0.60 6.82
N ASP A 6 -0.24 0.01 5.99
CA ASP A 6 0.06 -1.11 5.13
C ASP A 6 0.27 -0.63 3.68
N ILE A 7 1.47 -0.83 3.15
CA ILE A 7 1.86 -0.42 1.80
C ILE A 7 1.87 -1.63 0.88
N LEU A 8 0.97 -1.65 -0.10
CA LEU A 8 0.97 -2.65 -1.16
C LEU A 8 1.67 -2.06 -2.39
N THR A 9 2.75 -2.71 -2.82
CA THR A 9 3.62 -2.21 -3.89
C THR A 9 4.29 -3.38 -4.62
N LEU A 10 4.80 -3.15 -5.83
CA LEU A 10 5.68 -4.10 -6.53
C LEU A 10 7.16 -3.91 -6.16
N PHE A 11 7.48 -2.85 -5.40
CA PHE A 11 8.85 -2.46 -5.06
C PHE A 11 8.94 -2.10 -3.57
N PRO A 12 8.82 -3.10 -2.68
CA PRO A 12 8.85 -2.84 -1.23
C PRO A 12 10.16 -2.18 -0.78
N GLU A 13 11.30 -2.48 -1.42
CA GLU A 13 12.64 -1.98 -1.08
C GLU A 13 12.77 -0.46 -1.24
N MET A 14 11.93 0.17 -2.08
CA MET A 14 11.90 1.63 -2.24
C MET A 14 11.60 2.37 -0.92
N PHE A 15 10.99 1.68 0.05
CA PHE A 15 10.60 2.26 1.32
C PHE A 15 11.68 2.15 2.41
N ASP A 16 12.70 1.30 2.25
CA ASP A 16 13.70 1.01 3.30
C ASP A 16 14.39 2.28 3.83
N GLY A 17 14.94 3.10 2.93
CA GLY A 17 15.61 4.34 3.33
C GLY A 17 14.68 5.37 3.97
N PHE A 18 13.43 5.44 3.50
CA PHE A 18 12.45 6.41 4.01
C PHE A 18 11.97 6.06 5.42
N ILE A 19 11.69 4.78 5.68
CA ILE A 19 11.17 4.34 6.98
C ILE A 19 12.23 4.36 8.08
N GLU A 20 13.51 4.33 7.74
CA GLU A 20 14.60 4.38 8.74
C GLU A 20 15.01 5.82 9.11
N ALA A 21 14.76 6.78 8.21
CA ALA A 21 15.30 8.13 8.29
C ALA A 21 14.43 9.12 9.09
N SER A 22 15.10 10.08 9.72
CA SER A 22 14.52 11.31 10.28
C SER A 22 13.28 11.08 11.17
N ILE A 23 12.21 11.86 10.98
CA ILE A 23 10.99 11.85 11.80
C ILE A 23 10.23 10.52 11.70
N VAL A 24 10.19 9.90 10.52
CA VAL A 24 9.49 8.63 10.29
C VAL A 24 10.18 7.51 11.05
N GLY A 25 11.49 7.35 10.88
CA GLY A 25 12.24 6.33 11.61
C GLY A 25 12.23 6.53 13.13
N ARG A 26 12.25 7.79 13.60
CA ARG A 26 12.07 8.07 15.04
C ARG A 26 10.68 7.67 15.53
N ALA A 27 9.62 7.89 14.75
CA ALA A 27 8.26 7.51 15.12
C ALA A 27 8.10 5.99 15.19
N ILE A 28 8.66 5.26 14.21
CA ILE A 28 8.66 3.79 14.17
C ILE A 28 9.42 3.21 15.37
N ARG A 29 10.65 3.69 15.64
CA ARG A 29 11.45 3.22 16.79
C ARG A 29 10.80 3.49 18.15
N ARG A 30 9.94 4.51 18.23
CA ARG A 30 9.15 4.84 19.43
C ARG A 30 7.81 4.10 19.50
N GLY A 31 7.50 3.26 18.52
CA GLY A 31 6.22 2.53 18.44
C GLY A 31 5.01 3.46 18.25
N LEU A 32 5.21 4.65 17.68
CA LEU A 32 4.11 5.59 17.43
C LEU A 32 3.37 5.28 16.12
N VAL A 33 4.10 4.69 15.16
CA VAL A 33 3.57 4.23 13.87
C VAL A 33 4.20 2.89 13.52
N GLU A 34 3.41 1.98 12.97
CA GLU A 34 3.85 0.73 12.34
C GLU A 34 3.71 0.88 10.84
N VAL A 35 4.75 0.52 10.07
CA VAL A 35 4.72 0.54 8.60
C VAL A 35 5.04 -0.86 8.10
N CYS A 36 4.07 -1.47 7.42
CA CYS A 36 4.19 -2.79 6.83
C CYS A 36 4.22 -2.66 5.31
N ARG A 37 4.99 -3.52 4.65
CA ARG A 37 5.07 -3.57 3.18
C ARG A 37 4.69 -4.95 2.72
N THR A 38 3.89 -5.01 1.66
CA THR A 38 3.46 -6.25 1.03
C THR A 38 3.78 -6.17 -0.45
N ASN A 39 4.56 -7.13 -0.95
CA ASN A 39 4.82 -7.21 -2.38
C ASN A 39 3.61 -7.83 -3.07
N ILE A 40 2.98 -7.09 -3.99
CA ILE A 40 1.82 -7.58 -4.76
C ILE A 40 2.21 -8.81 -5.60
N ARG A 41 3.49 -8.90 -6.02
CA ARG A 41 3.98 -10.02 -6.83
C ARG A 41 3.91 -11.37 -6.12
N ASP A 42 3.96 -11.37 -4.78
CA ASP A 42 3.87 -12.61 -3.98
C ASP A 42 2.48 -13.27 -4.10
N PHE A 43 1.50 -12.56 -4.66
CA PHE A 43 0.13 -13.01 -4.86
C PHE A 43 -0.17 -13.38 -6.32
N ALA A 44 0.82 -13.36 -7.21
CA ALA A 44 0.62 -13.80 -8.59
C ALA A 44 0.26 -15.29 -8.66
N ALA A 45 -0.70 -15.64 -9.52
CA ALA A 45 -1.16 -17.03 -9.66
C ALA A 45 -0.22 -17.95 -10.44
N ASP A 46 0.74 -17.39 -11.19
CA ASP A 46 1.68 -18.14 -12.02
C ASP A 46 3.12 -18.11 -11.49
N THR A 47 3.96 -19.02 -12.01
CA THR A 47 5.36 -19.17 -11.58
C THR A 47 6.30 -18.07 -12.07
N TYR A 48 5.86 -17.25 -13.02
CA TYR A 48 6.63 -16.11 -13.52
C TYR A 48 6.37 -14.85 -12.69
N GLY A 49 5.35 -14.87 -11.84
CA GLY A 49 4.98 -13.74 -10.99
C GLY A 49 4.32 -12.63 -11.78
N SER A 50 3.46 -12.94 -12.75
CA SER A 50 2.79 -11.90 -13.57
C SER A 50 1.87 -11.02 -12.74
N VAL A 51 1.90 -9.72 -13.01
CA VAL A 51 1.16 -8.70 -12.23
C VAL A 51 0.43 -7.67 -13.10
N ASP A 52 0.62 -7.74 -14.41
CA ASP A 52 0.05 -6.84 -15.41
C ASP A 52 -0.46 -7.61 -16.63
N ASP A 53 -1.49 -7.09 -17.27
CA ASP A 53 -2.07 -7.66 -18.48
C ASP A 53 -2.42 -6.56 -19.49
N ALA A 54 -2.63 -6.96 -20.74
CA ALA A 54 -3.05 -6.08 -21.81
C ALA A 54 -4.46 -5.52 -21.50
N PRO A 55 -4.69 -4.21 -21.71
CA PRO A 55 -6.01 -3.63 -21.52
C PRO A 55 -7.00 -4.20 -22.55
N PHE A 56 -8.23 -4.45 -22.11
CA PHE A 56 -9.33 -4.71 -23.03
C PHE A 56 -9.53 -3.52 -23.98
N GLY A 57 -9.74 -3.80 -25.26
CA GLY A 57 -9.82 -2.78 -26.32
C GLY A 57 -8.48 -2.43 -26.96
N GLY A 58 -7.37 -2.99 -26.47
CA GLY A 58 -6.03 -2.72 -26.98
C GLY A 58 -5.50 -1.35 -26.57
N GLY A 59 -4.44 -0.89 -27.24
CA GLY A 59 -3.73 0.35 -26.91
C GLY A 59 -2.29 0.09 -26.47
N VAL A 60 -1.59 1.15 -26.08
CA VAL A 60 -0.22 1.06 -25.59
C VAL A 60 -0.19 0.85 -24.08
N GLY A 61 0.80 0.10 -23.61
CA GLY A 61 1.01 -0.15 -22.18
C GLY A 61 0.19 -1.31 -21.63
N MET A 62 0.32 -1.49 -20.32
CA MET A 62 -0.25 -2.59 -19.54
C MET A 62 -1.05 -2.04 -18.36
N VAL A 63 -1.96 -2.84 -17.83
CA VAL A 63 -2.75 -2.54 -16.63
C VAL A 63 -2.46 -3.59 -15.57
N LEU A 64 -2.42 -3.18 -14.29
CA LEU A 64 -2.28 -4.15 -13.20
C LEU A 64 -3.43 -5.17 -13.24
N MET A 65 -3.07 -6.45 -13.15
CA MET A 65 -4.05 -7.53 -13.05
C MET A 65 -4.88 -7.39 -11.77
N CYS A 66 -6.17 -7.69 -11.86
CA CYS A 66 -7.04 -7.67 -10.68
C CYS A 66 -6.61 -8.71 -9.64
N GLN A 67 -6.37 -9.97 -10.05
CA GLN A 67 -6.15 -11.09 -9.13
C GLN A 67 -5.08 -10.81 -8.06
N PRO A 68 -3.81 -10.50 -8.38
CA PRO A 68 -2.79 -10.32 -7.36
C PRO A 68 -3.07 -9.09 -6.47
N ILE A 69 -3.74 -8.06 -7.01
CA ILE A 69 -4.12 -6.86 -6.24
C ILE A 69 -5.18 -7.19 -5.19
N PHE A 70 -6.26 -7.85 -5.58
CA PHE A 70 -7.36 -8.19 -4.67
C PHE A 70 -6.89 -9.17 -3.59
N ASP A 71 -6.10 -10.17 -3.96
CA ASP A 71 -5.58 -11.16 -3.02
C ASP A 71 -4.61 -10.53 -2.01
N ALA A 72 -3.74 -9.61 -2.45
CA ALA A 72 -2.88 -8.85 -1.56
C ALA A 72 -3.67 -7.99 -0.57
N VAL A 73 -4.70 -7.26 -1.04
CA VAL A 73 -5.56 -6.43 -0.18
C VAL A 73 -6.26 -7.29 0.86
N GLU A 74 -6.90 -8.38 0.45
CA GLU A 74 -7.64 -9.26 1.36
C GLU A 74 -6.72 -9.97 2.36
N ALA A 75 -5.52 -10.38 1.93
CA ALA A 75 -4.52 -10.95 2.83
C ALA A 75 -4.07 -9.93 3.89
N VAL A 76 -3.75 -8.70 3.48
CA VAL A 76 -3.34 -7.63 4.39
C VAL A 76 -4.44 -7.29 5.39
N ARG A 77 -5.70 -7.16 4.93
CA ARG A 77 -6.84 -6.85 5.81
C ARG A 77 -7.00 -7.88 6.93
N LYS A 78 -6.70 -9.15 6.67
CA LYS A 78 -6.77 -10.24 7.67
C LYS A 78 -5.65 -10.22 8.70
N GLN A 79 -4.55 -9.49 8.47
CA GLN A 79 -3.40 -9.47 9.39
C GLN A 79 -3.68 -8.70 10.70
N ALA A 80 -4.65 -7.79 10.71
CA ALA A 80 -4.98 -6.98 11.88
C ALA A 80 -6.42 -6.48 11.86
N ALA A 81 -6.97 -6.13 13.03
CA ALA A 81 -8.26 -5.45 13.14
C ALA A 81 -8.05 -4.01 13.65
N PRO A 82 -8.80 -3.00 13.15
CA PRO A 82 -9.79 -3.08 12.08
C PRO A 82 -9.15 -3.33 10.70
N PRO A 83 -9.94 -3.65 9.65
CA PRO A 83 -9.41 -3.92 8.31
C PRO A 83 -8.66 -2.75 7.66
N GLY A 84 -8.75 -1.54 8.22
CA GLY A 84 -8.09 -0.34 7.68
C GLY A 84 -8.84 0.29 6.52
N LYS A 85 -8.51 1.54 6.24
CA LYS A 85 -9.08 2.34 5.16
C LYS A 85 -8.23 2.20 3.91
N VAL A 86 -8.74 1.46 2.91
CA VAL A 86 -8.02 1.26 1.63
C VAL A 86 -7.95 2.57 0.83
N ILE A 87 -6.73 2.97 0.45
CA ILE A 87 -6.46 4.18 -0.34
C ILE A 87 -5.73 3.79 -1.62
N LEU A 88 -6.30 4.13 -2.78
CA LEU A 88 -5.63 4.03 -4.07
C LEU A 88 -4.98 5.37 -4.42
N MET A 89 -3.66 5.39 -4.54
CA MET A 89 -2.90 6.58 -4.95
C MET A 89 -2.97 6.73 -6.47
N THR A 90 -3.62 7.79 -6.94
CA THR A 90 -3.86 8.01 -8.37
C THR A 90 -4.05 9.50 -8.69
N PRO A 91 -3.63 9.99 -9.87
CA PRO A 91 -3.82 11.39 -10.28
C PRO A 91 -5.29 11.86 -10.29
N GLN A 92 -6.23 10.92 -10.48
CA GLN A 92 -7.68 11.20 -10.45
C GLN A 92 -8.24 11.33 -9.02
N GLY A 93 -7.42 11.08 -7.99
CA GLY A 93 -7.83 11.10 -6.58
C GLY A 93 -7.98 12.51 -6.00
N ARG A 94 -8.40 12.58 -4.72
CA ARG A 94 -8.41 13.84 -3.95
C ARG A 94 -6.98 14.37 -3.82
N PRO A 95 -6.67 15.61 -4.24
CA PRO A 95 -5.33 16.18 -4.06
C PRO A 95 -4.90 16.21 -2.59
N MET A 96 -3.67 15.80 -2.32
CA MET A 96 -3.11 15.79 -0.97
C MET A 96 -2.92 17.22 -0.45
N ASN A 97 -3.46 17.50 0.73
CA ASN A 97 -3.30 18.78 1.41
C ASN A 97 -3.29 18.58 2.94
N GLN A 98 -2.98 19.64 3.69
CA GLN A 98 -2.85 19.55 5.15
C GLN A 98 -4.14 19.10 5.85
N LYS A 99 -5.31 19.49 5.32
CA LYS A 99 -6.60 19.07 5.86
C LYS A 99 -6.81 17.56 5.70
N LEU A 100 -6.47 17.01 4.54
CA LEU A 100 -6.54 15.57 4.29
C LEU A 100 -5.53 14.80 5.14
N ALA A 101 -4.32 15.33 5.32
CA ALA A 101 -3.33 14.71 6.21
C ALA A 101 -3.86 14.60 7.65
N ALA A 102 -4.50 15.66 8.18
CA ALA A 102 -5.11 15.65 9.51
C ALA A 102 -6.35 14.76 9.61
N GLU A 103 -7.09 14.55 8.50
CA GLU A 103 -8.18 13.58 8.41
C GLU A 103 -7.63 12.15 8.52
N LEU A 104 -6.64 11.81 7.70
CA LEU A 104 -6.03 10.47 7.64
C LEU A 104 -5.30 10.10 8.94
N ALA A 105 -4.68 11.08 9.61
CA ALA A 105 -3.99 10.85 10.88
C ALA A 105 -4.90 10.41 12.04
N LYS A 106 -6.23 10.48 11.88
CA LYS A 106 -7.22 9.99 12.86
C LYS A 106 -7.59 8.52 12.65
N GLU A 107 -7.26 7.95 11.49
CA GLU A 107 -7.53 6.55 11.22
C GLU A 107 -6.59 5.68 12.07
N PRO A 108 -7.05 4.58 12.67
CA PRO A 108 -6.17 3.67 13.39
C PRO A 108 -5.30 2.84 12.44
N ARG A 109 -5.76 2.67 11.18
CA ARG A 109 -5.10 1.86 10.16
C ARG A 109 -5.42 2.37 8.75
N LEU A 110 -4.37 2.53 7.95
CA LEU A 110 -4.39 2.90 6.53
C LEU A 110 -3.86 1.74 5.68
#